data_AF-A0A7S1Z8H1-F1
#
_entry.id   AF-A0A7S1Z8H1-F1
#
_cell.length_a   1.000
_cell.length_b   1.000
_cell.length_c   1.000
_cell.angle_alpha   90.00
_cell.angle_beta   90.00
_cell.angle_gamma   90.00
#
_symmetry.space_group_name_H-M   'P 1'
#
loop_
_entity.id
_entity.type
_entity.pdbx_description
1 polymer ?
#
loop_
_entity_poly.entity_id
_entity_poly.type
_entity_poly.pdbx_seq_one_letter_code
_entity_poly.pdbx_strand_id
1 'polypeptide(L)'
;PAHFCERLSALHDDAYVHSWDHTEQMLIEAFGTEYEKNGLVVNPDHIIGSGSAAQVYRGTLTLKEKSKNLYYGEPKNVTKDVAIKVLHPSIRLLVERDLLLMTRVAGLIDSLPF
;
A
#
# COMPACT_ATOMS: atom_id res chain seq x y z
N PRO A 1 -18.20 -12.85 -20.99
CA PRO A 1 -17.73 -12.25 -19.72
C PRO A 1 -16.39 -12.84 -19.24
N ALA A 2 -16.30 -14.17 -19.06
CA ALA A 2 -15.08 -14.85 -18.57
C ALA A 2 -13.83 -14.59 -19.43
N HIS A 3 -13.97 -14.65 -20.75
CA HIS A 3 -12.87 -14.39 -21.69
C HIS A 3 -12.32 -12.94 -21.64
N PHE A 4 -13.13 -11.96 -21.22
CA PHE A 4 -12.67 -10.59 -21.02
C PHE A 4 -11.90 -10.46 -19.70
N CYS A 5 -12.38 -11.14 -18.65
CA CYS A 5 -11.68 -11.25 -17.38
C CYS A 5 -10.33 -11.98 -17.52
N GLU A 6 -10.26 -13.08 -18.28
CA GLU A 6 -8.99 -13.80 -18.53
C GLU A 6 -7.96 -12.92 -19.25
N ARG A 7 -8.38 -12.16 -20.27
CA ARG A 7 -7.49 -11.26 -21.01
C ARG A 7 -7.03 -10.06 -20.18
N LEU A 8 -7.88 -9.53 -19.30
CA LEU A 8 -7.50 -8.45 -18.38
C LEU A 8 -6.69 -8.97 -17.19
N SER A 9 -6.92 -10.20 -16.72
CA SER A 9 -6.08 -10.85 -15.71
C SER A 9 -4.64 -10.96 -16.18
N ALA A 10 -4.41 -11.31 -17.45
CA ALA A 10 -3.05 -11.34 -18.02
C ALA A 10 -2.35 -9.96 -18.04
N LEU A 11 -3.09 -8.84 -17.99
CA LEU A 11 -2.51 -7.50 -17.83
C LEU A 11 -2.15 -7.18 -16.37
N HIS A 12 -2.75 -7.89 -15.41
CA HIS A 12 -2.50 -7.78 -13.98
C HIS A 12 -1.51 -8.82 -13.43
N ASP A 13 -1.31 -9.94 -14.12
CA ASP A 13 -0.52 -11.09 -13.62
C ASP A 13 1.00 -10.86 -13.66
N ASP A 14 1.50 -9.94 -14.49
CA ASP A 14 2.91 -9.51 -14.49
C ASP A 14 3.07 -8.16 -13.76
N ALA A 15 2.45 -8.06 -12.59
CA ALA A 15 2.53 -6.86 -11.78
C ALA A 15 3.95 -6.69 -11.26
N TYR A 16 4.63 -5.68 -11.82
CA TYR A 16 5.91 -5.15 -11.35
C TYR A 16 6.05 -5.26 -9.82
N VAL A 17 7.11 -5.91 -9.37
CA VAL A 17 7.47 -5.98 -7.95
C VAL A 17 8.59 -4.99 -7.70
N HIS A 18 8.39 -4.05 -6.79
CA HIS A 18 9.45 -3.12 -6.41
C HIS A 18 10.40 -3.75 -5.39
N SER A 19 11.62 -3.23 -5.31
CA SER A 19 12.65 -3.74 -4.40
C SER A 19 12.28 -3.54 -2.93
N TRP A 20 12.77 -4.43 -2.06
CA TRP A 20 12.60 -4.27 -0.62
C TRP A 20 13.11 -2.92 -0.11
N ASP A 21 14.23 -2.41 -0.64
CA ASP A 21 14.79 -1.11 -0.25
C ASP A 21 13.77 0.03 -0.37
N HIS A 22 12.95 0.03 -1.43
CA HIS A 22 11.87 1.02 -1.58
C HIS A 22 10.80 0.83 -0.49
N THR A 23 10.43 -0.41 -0.18
CA THR A 23 9.51 -0.70 0.93
C THR A 23 10.05 -0.21 2.26
N GLU A 24 11.30 -0.53 2.57
CA GLU A 24 11.96 -0.13 3.81
C GLU A 24 12.00 1.40 3.94
N GLN A 25 12.36 2.11 2.87
CA GLN A 25 12.34 3.58 2.84
C GLN A 25 10.94 4.14 3.12
N MET A 26 9.89 3.59 2.50
CA MET A 26 8.51 4.02 2.74
C MET A 26 8.05 3.73 4.18
N LEU A 27 8.48 2.60 4.77
CA LEU A 27 8.21 2.27 6.16
C LEU A 27 8.89 3.25 7.12
N ILE A 28 10.16 3.58 6.86
CA ILE A 28 10.92 4.57 7.63
C ILE A 28 10.29 5.96 7.50
N GLU A 29 9.88 6.36 6.29
CA GLU A 29 9.23 7.65 6.06
C GLU A 29 7.89 7.77 6.80
N ALA A 30 7.08 6.71 6.81
CA ALA A 30 5.76 6.71 7.42
C ALA A 30 5.78 6.51 8.96
N PHE A 31 6.68 5.67 9.46
CA PHE A 31 6.65 5.19 10.86
C PHE A 31 7.95 5.46 11.64
N GLY A 32 8.98 6.03 11.01
CA GLY A 32 10.30 6.29 11.58
C GLY A 32 11.24 5.09 11.53
N THR A 33 12.53 5.31 11.78
CA THR A 33 13.58 4.26 11.72
C THR A 33 13.42 3.15 12.74
N GLU A 34 12.62 3.37 13.78
CA GLU A 34 12.41 2.43 14.88
C GLU A 34 11.07 1.68 14.74
N TYR A 35 10.46 1.66 13.55
CA TYR A 35 9.15 1.06 13.31
C TYR A 35 9.07 -0.41 13.77
N GLU A 36 10.15 -1.18 13.60
CA GLU A 36 10.23 -2.58 14.06
C GLU A 36 10.19 -2.69 15.58
N LYS A 37 10.96 -1.85 16.28
CA LYS A 37 10.97 -1.81 17.76
C LYS A 37 9.63 -1.31 18.30
N ASN A 38 8.92 -0.50 17.52
CA ASN A 38 7.57 -0.05 17.82
C ASN A 38 6.48 -1.10 17.51
N GLY A 39 6.88 -2.28 17.04
CA GLY A 39 6.04 -3.46 16.94
C GLY A 39 5.50 -3.74 15.54
N LEU A 40 5.93 -3.02 14.49
CA LEU A 40 5.58 -3.34 13.11
C LEU A 40 6.65 -4.23 12.49
N VAL A 41 6.32 -5.51 12.26
CA VAL A 41 7.23 -6.47 11.61
C VAL A 41 6.69 -6.82 10.25
N VAL A 42 7.51 -6.69 9.21
CA VAL A 42 7.16 -6.99 7.82
C VAL A 42 8.15 -8.04 7.30
N ASN A 43 7.65 -9.07 6.62
CA ASN A 43 8.52 -10.08 6.03
C ASN A 43 8.84 -9.70 4.57
N PRO A 44 10.12 -9.41 4.22
CA PRO A 44 10.53 -9.04 2.86
C PRO A 44 10.20 -10.08 1.80
N ASP A 45 10.26 -11.37 2.16
CA ASP A 45 10.07 -12.49 1.23
C ASP A 45 8.59 -12.86 1.05
N HIS A 46 7.68 -12.24 1.81
CA HIS A 46 6.26 -12.61 1.83
C HIS A 46 5.38 -11.51 1.22
N ILE A 47 5.54 -11.31 -0.09
CA ILE A 47 4.64 -10.51 -0.91
C ILE A 47 3.36 -11.32 -1.14
N ILE A 48 2.23 -10.84 -0.62
CA ILE A 48 0.92 -11.49 -0.80
C ILE A 48 0.22 -11.04 -2.08
N GLY A 49 0.70 -9.97 -2.71
CA GLY A 49 0.23 -9.54 -4.02
C GLY A 49 0.93 -8.26 -4.49
N SER A 50 1.00 -8.08 -5.80
CA SER A 50 1.40 -6.83 -6.44
C SER A 50 0.32 -6.41 -7.43
N GLY A 51 0.11 -5.12 -7.61
CA GLY A 51 -0.90 -4.58 -8.51
C GLY A 51 -0.44 -3.28 -9.15
N SER A 52 -1.31 -2.63 -9.93
CA SER A 52 -0.92 -1.46 -10.74
C SER A 52 -0.36 -0.27 -9.94
N ALA A 53 -0.73 -0.13 -8.67
CA ALA A 53 -0.37 1.02 -7.84
C ALA A 53 0.48 0.68 -6.62
N ALA A 54 0.47 -0.58 -6.17
CA ALA A 54 1.07 -0.96 -4.91
C ALA A 54 1.39 -2.45 -4.82
N GLN A 55 2.37 -2.74 -3.97
CA GLN A 55 2.72 -4.06 -3.49
C GLN A 55 2.13 -4.26 -2.09
N VAL A 56 1.78 -5.50 -1.75
CA VAL A 56 1.23 -5.84 -0.44
C VAL A 56 2.07 -6.92 0.20
N TYR A 57 2.50 -6.67 1.43
CA TYR A 57 3.23 -7.62 2.26
C TYR A 57 2.34 -8.10 3.41
N ARG A 58 2.58 -9.33 3.86
CA ARG A 58 2.09 -9.77 5.17
C ARG A 58 3.04 -9.29 6.25
N GLY A 59 2.47 -8.86 7.37
CA GLY A 59 3.25 -8.54 8.57
C GLY A 59 2.42 -8.66 9.83
N THR A 60 3.01 -8.22 10.94
CA THR A 60 2.36 -8.19 12.25
C THR A 60 2.55 -6.83 12.90
N LEU A 61 1.57 -6.44 13.70
CA LEU A 61 1.60 -5.20 14.47
C LEU A 61 1.31 -5.51 15.95
N THR A 62 2.26 -5.19 16.82
CA THR A 62 2.11 -5.29 18.27
C THR A 62 1.65 -3.96 18.85
N LEU A 63 0.47 -3.95 19.45
CA LEU A 63 -0.11 -2.80 20.13
C LEU A 63 -0.03 -2.99 21.65
N LYS A 64 0.36 -1.93 22.36
CA LYS A 64 0.25 -1.87 23.82
C LYS A 64 -1.18 -1.53 24.18
N GLU A 65 -1.97 -2.52 24.59
CA GLU A 65 -3.31 -2.25 25.12
C GLU A 65 -3.18 -1.59 26.50
N LYS A 66 -3.68 -0.36 26.62
CA LYS A 66 -3.89 0.24 27.94
C LYS A 66 -5.04 -0.51 28.60
N SER A 67 -4.75 -1.22 29.69
CA SER A 67 -5.78 -1.81 30.54
C SER A 67 -6.79 -0.73 30.92
N LYS A 68 -8.09 -0.98 30.68
CA LYS A 68 -9.17 -0.10 31.16
C LYS A 68 -9.26 -0.08 32.69
N ASN A 69 -8.61 -1.02 33.38
CA ASN A 69 -8.47 -1.01 34.83
C ASN A 69 -7.07 -0.53 35.20
N LEU A 70 -6.97 0.75 35.55
CA LEU A 70 -5.74 1.44 35.99
C LEU A 70 -5.12 0.82 37.26
N TYR A 71 -5.84 -0.05 37.97
CA TYR A 71 -5.45 -0.58 39.28
C TYR A 71 -4.93 -2.02 39.29
N TYR A 72 -5.11 -2.81 38.22
CA TYR A 72 -4.64 -4.20 38.15
C TYR A 72 -4.37 -4.59 36.69
N GLY A 73 -3.12 -4.62 36.27
CA GLY A 73 -2.72 -5.26 35.02
C GLY A 73 -1.50 -4.62 34.38
N GLU A 74 -0.42 -5.41 34.28
CA GLU A 74 0.70 -5.17 33.37
C GLU A 74 0.17 -4.83 31.97
N PRO A 75 0.80 -3.90 31.24
CA PRO A 75 0.42 -3.60 29.86
C PRO A 75 0.48 -4.87 29.02
N LYS A 76 -0.67 -5.33 28.52
CA LYS A 76 -0.73 -6.52 27.68
C LYS A 76 -0.41 -6.11 26.24
N ASN A 77 0.65 -6.71 25.70
CA ASN A 77 0.96 -6.58 24.29
C ASN A 77 0.02 -7.49 23.49
N VAL A 78 -0.69 -6.92 22.51
CA VAL A 78 -1.57 -7.65 21.59
C VAL A 78 -0.96 -7.56 20.19
N THR A 79 -0.58 -8.70 19.62
CA THR A 79 -0.07 -8.80 18.26
C THR A 79 -1.20 -9.17 17.29
N LYS A 80 -1.30 -8.46 16.17
CA LYS A 80 -2.29 -8.69 15.11
C LYS A 80 -1.61 -8.88 13.77
N ASP A 81 -2.16 -9.78 12.95
CA ASP A 81 -1.77 -9.91 11.55
C ASP A 81 -2.27 -8.71 10.75
N VAL A 82 -1.42 -8.15 9.89
CA VAL A 82 -1.73 -7.00 9.05
C VAL A 82 -1.25 -7.21 7.61
N ALA A 83 -1.93 -6.54 6.68
CA ALA A 83 -1.47 -6.38 5.31
C ALA A 83 -0.87 -4.98 5.17
N ILE A 84 0.40 -4.89 4.79
CA ILE A 84 1.09 -3.63 4.56
C ILE A 84 1.07 -3.36 3.06
N LYS A 85 0.26 -2.39 2.63
CA LYS A 85 0.20 -1.95 1.24
C LYS A 85 1.17 -0.78 1.02
N VAL A 86 2.16 -1.00 0.18
CA VAL A 86 3.22 -0.04 -0.14
C VAL A 86 3.08 0.39 -1.59
N LEU A 87 2.96 1.69 -1.82
CA LEU A 87 2.85 2.26 -3.16
C LEU A 87 4.11 1.99 -3.99
N HIS A 88 3.94 1.64 -5.28
CA HIS A 88 5.08 1.50 -6.19
C HIS A 88 5.81 2.83 -6.38
N PRO A 89 7.12 2.78 -6.68
CA PRO A 89 7.87 3.93 -7.16
C PRO A 89 7.10 4.69 -8.25
N SER A 90 7.13 6.02 -8.19
CA SER A 90 6.58 6.92 -9.21
C SER A 90 5.07 6.85 -9.46
N ILE A 91 4.28 6.11 -8.66
CA ILE A 91 2.82 6.04 -8.86
C ILE A 91 2.16 7.42 -8.78
N ARG A 92 2.69 8.31 -7.94
CA ARG A 92 2.22 9.69 -7.81
C ARG A 92 2.35 10.46 -9.13
N LEU A 93 3.49 10.33 -9.81
CA LEU A 93 3.74 10.98 -11.10
C LEU A 93 2.81 10.43 -12.19
N LEU A 94 2.55 9.13 -12.19
CA LEU A 94 1.62 8.50 -13.14
C LEU A 94 0.20 9.04 -12.93
N VAL A 95 -0.29 9.05 -11.69
CA VAL A 95 -1.61 9.57 -11.35
C VAL A 95 -1.73 11.06 -11.70
N GLU A 96 -0.73 11.88 -11.40
CA GLU A 96 -0.73 13.31 -11.75
C GLU A 96 -0.80 13.56 -13.26
N ARG A 97 -0.07 12.77 -14.05
CA ARG A 97 -0.10 12.86 -15.52
C ARG A 97 -1.47 12.46 -16.09
N ASP A 98 -2.07 11.41 -15.55
CA ASP A 98 -3.39 10.96 -15.97
C ASP A 98 -4.47 12.00 -15.61
N LEU A 99 -4.39 12.59 -14.42
CA LEU A 99 -5.27 13.70 -14.01
C LEU A 99 -5.11 14.91 -14.92
N LEU A 100 -3.87 15.29 -15.25
CA LEU A 100 -3.61 16.40 -16.17
C LEU A 100 -4.24 16.13 -17.54
N LEU A 101 -4.08 14.91 -18.08
CA LEU A 101 -4.66 14.53 -19.36
C LEU A 101 -6.19 14.56 -19.30
N MET A 102 -6.79 14.00 -18.25
CA MET A 102 -8.25 14.02 -18.05
C MET A 102 -8.78 15.46 -17.98
N THR A 103 -8.12 16.37 -17.26
CA THR A 103 -8.53 17.78 -17.19
C THR A 103 -8.42 18.48 -18.55
N ARG A 104 -7.37 18.21 -19.32
CA ARG A 104 -7.21 18.81 -20.66
C ARG A 104 -8.26 18.33 -21.64
N VAL A 105 -8.57 17.03 -21.62
CA VAL A 105 -9.61 16.43 -22.46
C VAL A 105 -10.98 16.95 -22.05
N ALA A 106 -11.28 17.00 -20.75
CA ALA A 106 -12.54 17.56 -20.24
C ALA A 106 -12.73 19.02 -20.69
N GLY A 107 -11.70 19.86 -20.52
CA GLY A 107 -11.75 21.25 -20.98
C GLY A 107 -11.94 21.40 -22.48
N LEU A 108 -11.40 20.48 -23.29
CA LEU A 108 -11.65 20.45 -24.74
C LEU A 108 -13.10 20.09 -25.04
N ILE A 109 -13.64 19.07 -24.38
CA ILE A 109 -15.05 18.66 -24.52
C ILE A 109 -15.98 19.82 -24.15
N ASP A 110 -15.72 20.50 -23.03
CA ASP A 110 -16.53 21.63 -22.56
C ASP A 110 -16.45 22.86 -23.50
N SER A 111 -15.36 23.00 -24.26
CA SER A 111 -15.17 24.09 -25.22
C SER A 111 -15.81 23.85 -26.58
N LEU A 112 -16.25 22.61 -26.87
CA LEU A 112 -16.93 22.30 -28.11
C LEU A 112 -18.41 22.69 -28.00
N PRO A 113 -18.94 23.48 -28.95
CA PRO A 113 -20.35 23.84 -28.98
C PRO A 113 -21.13 22.64 -29.49
N PHE A 114 -21.55 21.77 -28.58
CA PHE A 114 -22.59 20.77 -28.83
C PHE A 114 -23.95 21.31 -28.36
#